data_AF-A0A355TB81-F1
#
_entry.id   AF-A0A355TB81-F1
#
_cell.length_a   1.000
_cell.length_b   1.000
_cell.length_c   1.000
_cell.angle_alpha   90.00
_cell.angle_beta   90.00
_cell.angle_gamma   90.00
#
_symmetry.space_group_name_H-M   'P 1'
#
loop_
_entity.id
_entity.type
_entity.pdbx_description
1 polymer ?
#
loop_
_entity_poly.entity_id
_entity_poly.type
_entity_poly.pdbx_seq_one_letter_code
_entity_poly.pdbx_strand_id
1 'polypeptide(L)'
;FIYQIVGADAEGVTEFFENKGYRNIDVISLHPYAWPDFISPDVWLEDLLQETAKLQKKHGTHLPVWITEVGAPHLGNSPDRFFGYPEENKKTGGLSPQDSVAFMTKFCVIARSQNVEKIFWYNYQDRTDSREEAEAHFGMRDFWGYPKPVYAAYFQIQRLLGDSQGTPIQDLPRGVKGFSFKNKKEKIVVVWREKESKTPLLFSLKKISRKTPSHVTDAVGQTVPVKAGKISLNNFPVFLRFGF
;
A
#
# COMPACT_ATOMS: atom_id res chain seq x y z
N PHE A 1 4.72 15.31 -21.07
CA PHE A 1 3.56 14.48 -21.43
C PHE A 1 3.50 13.26 -20.51
N ILE A 2 2.32 12.96 -19.95
CA ILE A 2 2.09 11.82 -19.05
C ILE A 2 1.20 10.82 -19.79
N TYR A 3 1.57 9.54 -19.79
CA TYR A 3 0.75 8.47 -20.36
C TYR A 3 0.21 7.57 -19.25
N GLN A 4 -1.09 7.26 -19.30
CA GLN A 4 -1.80 6.51 -18.28
C GLN A 4 -2.02 5.06 -18.72
N ILE A 5 -1.70 4.14 -17.82
CA ILE A 5 -1.91 2.69 -17.98
C ILE A 5 -2.79 2.22 -16.82
N VAL A 6 -3.85 1.48 -17.14
CA VAL A 6 -4.84 0.98 -16.18
C VAL A 6 -4.70 -0.52 -16.03
N GLY A 7 -4.73 -1.02 -14.79
CA GLY A 7 -4.64 -2.44 -14.48
C GLY A 7 -3.59 -2.75 -13.41
N ALA A 8 -3.80 -3.85 -12.67
CA ALA A 8 -2.90 -4.33 -11.63
C ALA A 8 -1.85 -5.35 -12.15
N ASP A 9 -1.83 -5.61 -13.45
CA ASP A 9 -0.86 -6.46 -14.14
C ASP A 9 0.05 -5.66 -15.09
N ALA A 10 1.05 -6.34 -15.65
CA ALA A 10 2.06 -5.73 -16.49
C ALA A 10 1.72 -5.77 -18.00
N GLU A 11 0.53 -6.22 -18.41
CA GLU A 11 0.17 -6.36 -19.83
C GLU A 11 0.19 -5.00 -20.53
N GLY A 12 -0.56 -4.03 -20.01
CA GLY A 12 -0.60 -2.67 -20.56
C GLY A 12 0.76 -1.95 -20.51
N VAL A 13 1.61 -2.27 -19.52
CA VAL A 13 2.99 -1.75 -19.45
C VAL A 13 3.84 -2.35 -20.56
N THR A 14 3.68 -3.65 -20.82
CA THR A 14 4.38 -4.36 -21.89
C THR A 14 4.01 -3.78 -23.25
N GLU A 15 2.72 -3.68 -23.56
CA GLU A 15 2.23 -3.09 -24.82
C GLU A 15 2.76 -1.66 -25.02
N PHE A 16 2.80 -0.86 -23.95
CA PHE A 16 3.30 0.50 -23.98
C PHE A 16 4.79 0.58 -24.39
N PHE A 17 5.64 -0.30 -23.84
CA PHE A 17 7.08 -0.32 -24.18
C PHE A 17 7.37 -0.97 -25.53
N GLU A 18 6.55 -1.92 -25.95
CA GLU A 18 6.61 -2.52 -27.28
C GLU A 18 6.30 -1.50 -28.38
N ASN A 19 5.40 -0.55 -28.09
CA ASN A 19 5.23 0.63 -28.90
C ASN A 19 6.36 1.65 -28.64
N LYS A 20 6.92 2.30 -29.67
CA LYS A 20 7.96 3.34 -29.49
C LYS A 20 7.43 4.65 -28.87
N GLY A 21 6.13 4.72 -28.52
CA GLY A 21 5.47 5.86 -27.90
C GLY A 21 6.14 6.36 -26.62
N TYR A 22 6.80 5.49 -25.85
CA TYR A 22 7.54 5.87 -24.64
C TYR A 22 8.62 6.94 -24.84
N ARG A 23 9.09 7.14 -26.09
CA ARG A 23 10.10 8.15 -26.41
C ARG A 23 9.56 9.58 -26.37
N ASN A 24 8.24 9.75 -26.36
CA ASN A 24 7.57 11.04 -26.39
C ASN A 24 6.91 11.40 -25.04
N ILE A 25 7.19 10.62 -23.99
CA ILE A 25 6.59 10.83 -22.67
C ILE A 25 7.69 11.13 -21.65
N ASP A 26 7.32 11.85 -20.60
CA ASP A 26 8.24 12.21 -19.51
C ASP A 26 8.01 11.35 -18.26
N VAL A 27 6.80 10.79 -18.11
CA VAL A 27 6.36 10.07 -16.91
C VAL A 27 5.39 8.97 -17.32
N ILE A 28 5.58 7.77 -16.77
CA ILE A 28 4.60 6.69 -16.85
C ILE A 28 3.68 6.79 -15.64
N SER A 29 2.38 6.85 -15.93
CA SER A 29 1.32 6.85 -14.93
C SER A 29 0.66 5.47 -14.88
N LEU A 30 0.57 4.91 -13.67
CA LEU A 30 -0.09 3.63 -13.42
C LEU A 30 -1.35 3.85 -12.58
N HIS A 31 -2.42 3.13 -12.90
CA HIS A 31 -3.68 3.05 -12.15
C HIS A 31 -3.93 1.61 -11.69
N PRO A 32 -3.15 1.08 -10.73
CA PRO A 32 -3.15 -0.33 -10.43
C PRO A 32 -4.22 -0.69 -9.39
N TYR A 33 -5.48 -0.70 -9.84
CA TYR A 33 -6.59 -1.18 -9.03
C TYR A 33 -6.63 -2.71 -9.02
N ALA A 34 -6.60 -3.30 -7.83
CA ALA A 34 -6.86 -4.72 -7.62
C ALA A 34 -8.36 -5.06 -7.69
N TRP A 35 -9.10 -4.41 -8.59
CA TRP A 35 -10.55 -4.58 -8.75
C TRP A 35 -10.89 -5.98 -9.30
N PRO A 36 -12.03 -6.60 -8.92
CA PRO A 36 -13.02 -6.16 -7.93
C PRO A 36 -12.76 -6.68 -6.51
N ASP A 37 -11.72 -7.49 -6.32
CA ASP A 37 -11.53 -8.26 -5.08
C ASP A 37 -10.65 -7.55 -4.04
N PHE A 38 -9.93 -6.52 -4.46
CA PHE A 38 -8.99 -5.72 -3.67
C PHE A 38 -7.98 -6.58 -2.91
N ILE A 39 -7.43 -7.58 -3.60
CA ILE A 39 -6.39 -8.46 -3.07
C ILE A 39 -5.20 -7.65 -2.52
N SER A 40 -4.64 -8.12 -1.41
CA SER A 40 -3.64 -7.35 -0.66
C SER A 40 -2.42 -6.98 -1.52
N PRO A 41 -1.90 -5.73 -1.46
CA PRO A 41 -0.84 -5.26 -2.36
C PRO A 41 0.46 -6.07 -2.30
N ASP A 42 0.76 -6.71 -1.17
CA ASP A 42 1.93 -7.56 -0.99
C ASP A 42 1.91 -8.84 -1.82
N VAL A 43 0.81 -9.15 -2.49
CA VAL A 43 0.65 -10.28 -3.40
C VAL A 43 1.08 -9.95 -4.84
N TRP A 44 0.93 -8.71 -5.29
CA TRP A 44 1.01 -8.38 -6.73
C TRP A 44 1.80 -7.11 -7.07
N LEU A 45 1.84 -6.12 -6.18
CA LEU A 45 2.36 -4.78 -6.51
C LEU A 45 3.86 -4.77 -6.77
N GLU A 46 4.61 -5.60 -6.03
CA GLU A 46 6.06 -5.71 -6.23
C GLU A 46 6.39 -6.30 -7.60
N ASP A 47 5.67 -7.33 -8.04
CA ASP A 47 5.87 -7.95 -9.35
C ASP A 47 5.56 -6.97 -10.49
N LEU A 48 4.45 -6.23 -10.39
CA LEU A 48 4.09 -5.18 -11.36
C LEU A 48 5.21 -4.13 -11.50
N LEU A 49 5.70 -3.60 -10.38
CA LEU A 49 6.70 -2.53 -10.38
C LEU A 49 8.08 -3.04 -10.82
N GLN A 50 8.45 -4.27 -10.44
CA GLN A 50 9.67 -4.91 -10.91
C GLN A 50 9.63 -5.19 -12.41
N GLU A 51 8.49 -5.64 -12.94
CA GLU A 51 8.34 -5.87 -14.38
C GLU A 51 8.40 -4.54 -15.15
N THR A 52 7.76 -3.50 -14.64
CA THR A 52 7.88 -2.13 -15.18
C THR A 52 9.34 -1.68 -15.24
N ALA A 53 10.11 -1.89 -14.18
CA ALA A 53 11.53 -1.55 -14.15
C ALA A 53 12.38 -2.40 -15.13
N LYS A 54 12.06 -3.69 -15.29
CA LYS A 54 12.72 -4.56 -16.29
C LYS A 54 12.43 -4.10 -17.72
N LEU A 55 11.20 -3.72 -18.04
CA LEU A 55 10.80 -3.22 -19.36
C LEU A 55 11.52 -1.91 -19.68
N GLN A 56 11.58 -0.98 -18.73
CA GLN A 56 12.38 0.24 -18.87
C GLN A 56 13.84 -0.06 -19.21
N LYS A 57 14.46 -0.97 -18.46
CA LYS A 57 15.84 -1.41 -18.70
C LYS A 57 16.02 -2.07 -20.07
N LYS A 58 15.11 -2.97 -20.47
CA LYS A 58 15.13 -3.65 -21.77
C LYS A 58 15.08 -2.66 -22.94
N HIS A 59 14.31 -1.58 -22.80
CA HIS A 59 14.15 -0.55 -23.82
C HIS A 59 15.15 0.62 -23.68
N GLY A 60 16.09 0.54 -22.73
CA GLY A 60 17.15 1.53 -22.55
C GLY A 60 16.64 2.90 -22.09
N THR A 61 15.56 2.94 -21.31
CA THR A 61 14.96 4.18 -20.80
C THR A 61 14.81 4.15 -19.28
N HIS A 62 14.62 5.33 -18.69
CA HIS A 62 14.33 5.52 -17.27
C HIS A 62 13.37 6.69 -17.10
N LEU A 63 12.08 6.37 -17.13
CA LEU A 63 10.97 7.26 -16.90
C LEU A 63 10.51 7.15 -15.44
N PRO A 64 10.33 8.29 -14.75
CA PRO A 64 9.60 8.33 -13.48
C PRO A 64 8.28 7.55 -13.55
N VAL A 65 8.02 6.77 -12.49
CA VAL A 65 6.76 6.06 -12.32
C VAL A 65 5.91 6.79 -11.28
N TRP A 66 4.73 7.24 -11.71
CA TRP A 66 3.72 7.84 -10.84
C TRP A 66 2.51 6.94 -10.77
N ILE A 67 1.97 6.75 -9.57
CA ILE A 67 0.69 6.09 -9.36
C ILE A 67 -0.35 7.21 -9.23
N THR A 68 -0.94 7.59 -10.36
CA THR A 68 -1.84 8.76 -10.42
C THR A 68 -3.25 8.46 -9.95
N GLU A 69 -3.60 7.18 -9.76
CA GLU A 69 -4.84 6.78 -9.14
C GLU A 69 -4.71 5.38 -8.54
N VAL A 70 -5.12 5.21 -7.29
CA VAL A 70 -5.26 3.90 -6.65
C VAL A 70 -6.08 4.03 -5.38
N GLY A 71 -6.84 2.99 -5.03
CA GLY A 71 -7.56 2.92 -3.78
C GLY A 71 -8.33 1.61 -3.67
N ALA A 72 -9.18 1.54 -2.66
CA ALA A 72 -10.18 0.50 -2.52
C ALA A 72 -11.41 1.10 -1.83
N PRO A 73 -12.63 0.74 -2.23
CA PRO A 73 -13.84 1.17 -1.55
C PRO A 73 -13.90 0.48 -0.18
N HIS A 74 -14.41 1.17 0.83
CA HIS A 74 -14.54 0.59 2.17
C HIS A 74 -15.75 1.15 2.92
N LEU A 75 -16.61 0.24 3.40
CA LEU A 75 -17.87 0.54 4.07
C LEU A 75 -17.93 -0.21 5.39
N GLY A 76 -17.45 0.46 6.44
CA GLY A 76 -17.68 0.10 7.83
C GLY A 76 -17.84 -1.40 8.10
N ASN A 77 -19.00 -1.78 8.62
CA ASN A 77 -19.30 -3.17 8.98
C ASN A 77 -20.04 -3.94 7.88
N SER A 78 -19.95 -3.50 6.62
CA SER A 78 -20.70 -4.12 5.51
C SER A 78 -19.91 -4.15 4.19
N PRO A 79 -18.69 -4.72 4.18
CA PRO A 79 -17.83 -4.78 3.00
C PRO A 79 -18.46 -5.50 1.79
N ASP A 80 -19.41 -6.41 2.01
CA ASP A 80 -20.03 -7.25 0.97
C ASP A 80 -21.29 -6.62 0.33
N ARG A 81 -21.61 -5.35 0.64
CA ARG A 81 -22.85 -4.69 0.19
C ARG A 81 -22.70 -3.79 -1.03
N PHE A 82 -21.51 -3.70 -1.62
CA PHE A 82 -21.29 -2.82 -2.77
C PHE A 82 -21.72 -3.44 -4.08
N PHE A 83 -22.05 -2.56 -5.01
CA PHE A 83 -22.14 -2.77 -6.44
C PHE A 83 -21.05 -1.95 -7.13
N GLY A 84 -20.52 -2.51 -8.22
CA GLY A 84 -19.39 -1.94 -8.95
C GLY A 84 -19.75 -0.72 -9.81
N TYR A 85 -18.75 -0.21 -10.54
CA TYR A 85 -18.97 0.73 -11.65
C TYR A 85 -18.88 0.01 -13.00
N PRO A 86 -19.79 0.29 -13.97
CA PRO A 86 -21.05 1.03 -13.78
C PRO A 86 -21.97 0.29 -12.78
N GLU A 87 -22.99 0.96 -12.26
CA GLU A 87 -24.03 0.39 -11.37
C GLU A 87 -24.80 -0.73 -12.10
N GLU A 88 -24.14 -1.86 -12.26
CA GLU A 88 -24.72 -3.13 -12.60
C GLU A 88 -24.94 -3.84 -11.26
N ASN A 89 -26.03 -4.59 -11.10
CA ASN A 89 -26.32 -5.41 -9.90
C ASN A 89 -25.25 -6.53 -9.63
N LYS A 90 -24.04 -6.39 -10.16
CA LYS A 90 -22.85 -7.16 -9.88
C LYS A 90 -22.22 -6.65 -8.59
N LYS A 91 -22.27 -7.49 -7.57
CA LYS A 91 -21.62 -7.23 -6.30
C LYS A 91 -20.11 -7.02 -6.51
N THR A 92 -19.58 -6.03 -5.84
CA THR A 92 -18.13 -5.79 -5.70
C THR A 92 -17.79 -5.93 -4.23
N GLY A 93 -16.67 -6.57 -3.92
CA GLY A 93 -16.17 -6.60 -2.54
C GLY A 93 -15.53 -5.25 -2.25
N GLY A 94 -15.72 -4.68 -1.07
CA GLY A 94 -14.82 -3.65 -0.60
C GLY A 94 -14.23 -4.06 0.74
N LEU A 95 -13.41 -3.17 1.28
CA LEU A 95 -12.58 -3.52 2.42
C LEU A 95 -13.29 -3.17 3.74
N SER A 96 -13.04 -3.99 4.76
CA SER A 96 -13.31 -3.57 6.14
C SER A 96 -12.43 -2.35 6.49
N PRO A 97 -12.76 -1.58 7.54
CA PRO A 97 -11.92 -0.47 7.97
C PRO A 97 -10.49 -0.88 8.36
N GLN A 98 -10.32 -2.11 8.86
CA GLN A 98 -9.00 -2.64 9.18
C GLN A 98 -8.24 -3.03 7.90
N ASP A 99 -8.91 -3.67 6.95
CA ASP A 99 -8.29 -4.08 5.70
C ASP A 99 -7.93 -2.89 4.82
N SER A 100 -8.73 -1.81 4.82
CA SER A 100 -8.40 -0.59 4.07
C SER A 100 -7.16 0.12 4.61
N VAL A 101 -6.96 0.13 5.93
CA VAL A 101 -5.72 0.60 6.55
C VAL A 101 -4.53 -0.27 6.16
N ALA A 102 -4.68 -1.60 6.24
CA ALA A 102 -3.63 -2.53 5.87
C ALA A 102 -3.25 -2.38 4.38
N PHE A 103 -4.26 -2.29 3.50
CA PHE A 103 -4.09 -2.11 2.07
C PHE A 103 -3.32 -0.83 1.75
N MET A 104 -3.78 0.35 2.21
CA MET A 104 -3.07 1.62 1.95
C MET A 104 -1.64 1.56 2.46
N THR A 105 -1.45 1.06 3.69
CA THR A 105 -0.14 1.04 4.32
C THR A 105 0.84 0.16 3.56
N LYS A 106 0.43 -1.06 3.22
CA LYS A 106 1.26 -1.98 2.42
C LYS A 106 1.54 -1.41 1.04
N PHE A 107 0.52 -0.85 0.38
CA PHE A 107 0.66 -0.23 -0.93
C PHE A 107 1.73 0.86 -0.93
N CYS A 108 1.61 1.85 -0.04
CA CYS A 108 2.55 2.95 0.05
C CYS A 108 3.96 2.48 0.43
N VAL A 109 4.09 1.52 1.33
CA VAL A 109 5.39 0.97 1.74
C VAL A 109 6.08 0.24 0.58
N ILE A 110 5.35 -0.61 -0.14
CA ILE A 110 5.89 -1.38 -1.27
C ILE A 110 6.23 -0.43 -2.43
N ALA A 111 5.31 0.45 -2.83
CA ALA A 111 5.54 1.39 -3.92
C ALA A 111 6.79 2.26 -3.69
N ARG A 112 6.96 2.80 -2.47
CA ARG A 112 8.15 3.57 -2.08
C ARG A 112 9.42 2.72 -1.94
N SER A 113 9.32 1.40 -1.89
CA SER A 113 10.49 0.51 -1.94
C SER A 113 10.93 0.20 -3.37
N GLN A 114 10.06 0.48 -4.35
CA GLN A 114 10.26 0.19 -5.77
C GLN A 114 10.43 1.49 -6.60
N ASN A 115 10.90 2.58 -5.95
CA ASN A 115 11.18 3.88 -6.59
C ASN A 115 9.98 4.56 -7.26
N VAL A 116 8.76 4.32 -6.78
CA VAL A 116 7.59 5.12 -7.18
C VAL A 116 7.74 6.52 -6.59
N GLU A 117 7.71 7.55 -7.45
CA GLU A 117 7.95 8.93 -7.02
C GLU A 117 6.71 9.57 -6.38
N LYS A 118 5.53 9.30 -6.92
CA LYS A 118 4.27 9.92 -6.49
C LYS A 118 3.15 8.89 -6.44
N ILE A 119 2.33 9.01 -5.40
CA ILE A 119 1.13 8.19 -5.20
C ILE A 119 -0.03 9.14 -4.92
N PHE A 120 -1.06 9.07 -5.76
CA PHE A 120 -2.28 9.83 -5.65
C PHE A 120 -3.38 8.85 -5.23
N TRP A 121 -3.73 8.90 -3.95
CA TRP A 121 -4.75 8.03 -3.39
C TRP A 121 -6.14 8.52 -3.80
N TYR A 122 -6.91 7.64 -4.43
CA TYR A 122 -8.29 7.85 -4.78
C TYR A 122 -9.18 7.31 -3.65
N ASN A 123 -9.90 8.17 -2.93
CA ASN A 123 -9.92 9.64 -3.04
C ASN A 123 -9.96 10.31 -1.65
N TYR A 124 -9.97 11.64 -1.62
CA TYR A 124 -9.91 12.38 -0.35
C TYR A 124 -11.18 12.23 0.49
N GLN A 125 -12.35 12.22 -0.15
CA GLN A 125 -13.66 12.21 0.50
C GLN A 125 -14.66 11.38 -0.32
N ASP A 126 -15.49 10.61 0.37
CA ASP A 126 -16.60 9.85 -0.21
C ASP A 126 -17.50 10.80 -1.05
N ARG A 127 -17.86 10.38 -2.26
CA ARG A 127 -18.53 11.24 -3.25
C ARG A 127 -19.97 11.55 -2.90
N THR A 128 -20.69 10.54 -2.38
CA THR A 128 -22.10 10.59 -2.05
C THR A 128 -22.34 9.83 -0.75
N ASP A 129 -23.55 9.92 -0.19
CA ASP A 129 -23.99 9.11 0.95
C ASP A 129 -24.67 7.79 0.53
N SER A 130 -24.57 7.42 -0.77
CA SER A 130 -24.98 6.11 -1.26
C SER A 130 -24.33 5.03 -0.42
N ARG A 131 -25.05 3.92 -0.18
CA ARG A 131 -24.54 2.76 0.56
C ARG A 131 -24.21 1.57 -0.35
N GLU A 132 -24.62 1.68 -1.60
CA GLU A 132 -24.66 0.58 -2.56
C GLU A 132 -23.65 0.80 -3.69
N GLU A 133 -23.23 2.04 -3.94
CA GLU A 133 -22.28 2.39 -5.00
C GLU A 133 -20.84 2.33 -4.48
N ALA A 134 -19.98 1.44 -5.01
CA ALA A 134 -18.58 1.36 -4.61
C ALA A 134 -17.83 2.69 -4.76
N GLU A 135 -18.10 3.45 -5.82
CA GLU A 135 -17.50 4.76 -6.10
C GLU A 135 -17.80 5.80 -5.01
N ALA A 136 -18.86 5.61 -4.22
CA ALA A 136 -19.19 6.47 -3.11
C ALA A 136 -18.27 6.26 -1.89
N HIS A 137 -17.43 5.22 -1.87
CA HIS A 137 -16.78 4.74 -0.63
C HIS A 137 -15.25 4.64 -0.64
N PHE A 138 -14.58 5.25 -1.62
CA PHE A 138 -13.11 5.31 -1.72
C PHE A 138 -12.45 6.35 -0.80
N GLY A 139 -13.23 7.23 -0.18
CA GLY A 139 -12.75 8.39 0.55
C GLY A 139 -11.93 8.02 1.77
N MET A 140 -10.88 8.79 2.03
CA MET A 140 -10.23 8.82 3.34
C MET A 140 -11.11 9.49 4.40
N ARG A 141 -12.06 10.32 3.98
CA ARG A 141 -13.11 10.92 4.81
C ARG A 141 -14.46 10.44 4.31
N ASP A 142 -15.43 10.33 5.21
CA ASP A 142 -16.81 10.00 4.82
C ASP A 142 -17.49 11.19 4.13
N PHE A 143 -18.71 10.98 3.66
CA PHE A 143 -19.47 11.99 2.92
C PHE A 143 -19.65 13.29 3.73
N TRP A 144 -19.82 13.16 5.06
CA TRP A 144 -19.98 14.27 5.99
C TRP A 144 -18.64 14.92 6.39
N GLY A 145 -17.52 14.38 5.92
CA GLY A 145 -16.18 14.88 6.16
C GLY A 145 -15.52 14.34 7.44
N TYR A 146 -16.08 13.35 8.12
CA TYR A 146 -15.41 12.72 9.25
C TYR A 146 -14.28 11.80 8.77
N PRO A 147 -13.12 11.78 9.45
CA PRO A 147 -12.01 10.93 9.04
C PRO A 147 -12.36 9.44 9.21
N LYS A 148 -12.13 8.64 8.17
CA LYS A 148 -12.18 7.17 8.22
C LYS A 148 -10.82 6.63 8.70
N PRO A 149 -10.71 5.38 9.18
CA PRO A 149 -9.44 4.85 9.73
C PRO A 149 -8.24 4.95 8.77
N VAL A 150 -8.47 4.84 7.46
CA VAL A 150 -7.43 5.03 6.43
C VAL A 150 -6.80 6.44 6.46
N TYR A 151 -7.52 7.47 6.91
CA TYR A 151 -6.97 8.82 7.12
C TYR A 151 -5.89 8.84 8.21
N ALA A 152 -6.09 8.08 9.29
CA ALA A 152 -5.08 7.94 10.35
C ALA A 152 -3.84 7.19 9.84
N ALA A 153 -4.04 6.17 9.00
CA ALA A 153 -2.95 5.44 8.34
C ALA A 153 -2.13 6.36 7.43
N TYR A 154 -2.80 7.17 6.59
CA TYR A 154 -2.14 8.17 5.77
C TYR A 154 -1.27 9.12 6.61
N PHE A 155 -1.81 9.64 7.72
CA PHE A 155 -1.05 10.50 8.62
C PHE A 155 0.19 9.82 9.20
N GLN A 156 0.08 8.57 9.65
CA GLN A 156 1.22 7.79 10.16
C GLN A 156 2.29 7.59 9.09
N ILE A 157 1.88 7.21 7.88
CA ILE A 157 2.78 7.01 6.74
C ILE A 157 3.55 8.30 6.43
N GLN A 158 2.87 9.46 6.35
CA GLN A 158 3.55 10.72 6.09
C GLN A 158 4.46 11.15 7.26
N ARG A 159 3.99 11.01 8.49
CA ARG A 159 4.75 11.38 9.69
C ARG A 159 6.04 10.57 9.83
N LEU A 160 5.97 9.26 9.61
CA LEU A 160 7.09 8.35 9.88
C LEU A 160 8.02 8.23 8.68
N LEU A 161 7.46 8.10 7.49
CA LEU A 161 8.22 7.78 6.28
C LEU A 161 8.49 9.03 5.44
N GLY A 162 7.59 10.03 5.43
CA GLY A 162 7.70 11.20 4.56
C GLY A 162 7.99 10.80 3.11
N ASP A 163 9.00 11.44 2.51
CA ASP A 163 9.49 11.14 1.16
C ASP A 163 10.60 10.07 1.11
N SER A 164 10.86 9.38 2.23
CA SER A 164 11.93 8.37 2.26
C SER A 164 11.59 7.16 1.38
N GLN A 165 12.59 6.72 0.63
CA GLN A 165 12.53 5.47 -0.13
C GLN A 165 12.82 4.28 0.80
N GLY A 166 12.11 3.20 0.57
CA GLY A 166 12.22 1.97 1.34
C GLY A 166 13.27 1.03 0.76
N THR A 167 13.77 0.12 1.59
CA THR A 167 14.56 -1.03 1.13
C THR A 167 13.97 -2.30 1.73
N PRO A 168 13.67 -3.34 0.92
CA PRO A 168 13.24 -4.63 1.44
C PRO A 168 14.28 -5.22 2.42
N ILE A 169 13.81 -5.77 3.53
CA ILE A 169 14.67 -6.45 4.51
C ILE A 169 14.79 -7.92 4.10
N GLN A 170 16.03 -8.34 3.84
CA GLN A 170 16.37 -9.74 3.53
C GLN A 170 16.41 -10.59 4.82
N ASP A 171 16.37 -11.91 4.66
CA ASP A 171 16.55 -12.90 5.74
C ASP A 171 15.50 -12.86 6.87
N LEU A 172 14.29 -12.40 6.56
CA LEU A 172 13.15 -12.54 7.46
C LEU A 172 12.60 -13.98 7.49
N PRO A 173 11.96 -14.41 8.59
CA PRO A 173 11.27 -15.69 8.63
C PRO A 173 10.25 -15.82 7.49
N ARG A 174 10.08 -17.03 6.96
CA ARG A 174 9.10 -17.32 5.91
C ARG A 174 7.71 -16.80 6.29
N GLY A 175 7.04 -16.11 5.37
CA GLY A 175 5.72 -15.54 5.59
C GLY A 175 5.73 -14.18 6.29
N VAL A 176 6.90 -13.57 6.51
CA VAL A 176 7.05 -12.22 7.06
C VAL A 176 7.68 -11.32 6.01
N LYS A 177 7.04 -10.19 5.73
CA LYS A 177 7.58 -9.14 4.87
C LYS A 177 8.01 -7.96 5.73
N GLY A 178 9.06 -7.26 5.28
CA GLY A 178 9.56 -6.11 6.00
C GLY A 178 10.38 -5.17 5.15
N PHE A 179 10.31 -3.88 5.50
CA PHE A 179 10.93 -2.80 4.77
C PHE A 179 11.60 -1.84 5.75
N SER A 180 12.79 -1.38 5.40
CA SER A 180 13.54 -0.38 6.16
C SER A 180 13.48 0.97 5.46
N PHE A 181 13.19 2.00 6.23
CA PHE A 181 13.21 3.40 5.83
C PHE A 181 14.13 4.17 6.75
N LYS A 182 14.58 5.33 6.29
CA LYS A 182 15.45 6.22 7.06
C LYS A 182 14.98 7.65 6.87
N ASN A 183 14.69 8.33 7.98
CA ASN A 183 14.49 9.77 7.98
C ASN A 183 15.69 10.46 8.69
N LYS A 184 15.65 11.78 8.85
CA LYS A 184 16.75 12.55 9.45
C LYS A 184 17.04 12.20 10.92
N LYS A 185 16.11 11.54 11.63
CA LYS A 185 16.15 11.32 13.08
C LYS A 185 16.26 9.85 13.48
N GLU A 186 15.68 8.95 12.68
CA GLU A 186 15.54 7.54 13.04
C GLU A 186 15.49 6.61 11.83
N LYS A 187 15.83 5.33 12.08
CA LYS A 187 15.51 4.21 11.19
C LYS A 187 14.11 3.72 11.53
N ILE A 188 13.28 3.55 10.53
CA ILE A 188 11.92 3.00 10.65
C ILE A 188 11.90 1.66 9.95
N VAL A 189 11.36 0.64 10.60
CA VAL A 189 11.12 -0.66 9.98
C VAL A 189 9.63 -0.95 10.02
N VAL A 190 9.06 -1.30 8.88
CA VAL A 190 7.67 -1.74 8.77
C VAL A 190 7.68 -3.24 8.53
N VAL A 191 6.92 -4.01 9.30
CA VAL A 191 6.82 -5.47 9.18
C VAL A 191 5.37 -5.95 9.28
N TRP A 192 5.05 -7.02 8.57
CA TRP A 192 3.77 -7.73 8.67
C TRP A 192 3.93 -9.19 8.24
N ARG A 193 2.90 -10.00 8.50
CA ARG A 193 2.79 -11.36 7.98
C ARG A 193 2.05 -11.32 6.64
N GLU A 194 2.58 -11.96 5.60
CA GLU A 194 2.03 -11.87 4.23
C GLU A 194 0.60 -12.43 4.09
N LYS A 195 0.27 -13.47 4.87
CA LYS A 195 -1.06 -14.07 4.87
C LYS A 195 -1.73 -13.93 6.23
N GLU A 196 -3.02 -13.67 6.20
CA GLU A 196 -3.84 -13.70 7.39
C GLU A 196 -3.84 -15.12 8.00
N SER A 197 -3.89 -15.17 9.32
CA SER A 197 -3.93 -16.41 10.07
C SER A 197 -4.60 -16.17 11.41
N LYS A 198 -5.44 -17.12 11.82
CA LYS A 198 -6.12 -17.11 13.12
C LYS A 198 -5.15 -17.08 14.30
N THR A 199 -3.93 -17.58 14.11
CA THR A 199 -2.89 -17.59 15.14
C THR A 199 -1.81 -16.57 14.78
N PRO A 200 -1.63 -15.51 15.58
CA PRO A 200 -0.55 -14.56 15.37
C PRO A 200 0.83 -15.22 15.46
N LEU A 201 1.78 -14.72 14.66
CA LEU A 201 3.17 -15.15 14.73
C LEU A 201 3.89 -14.37 15.83
N LEU A 202 4.49 -15.04 16.80
CA LEU A 202 5.38 -14.39 17.76
C LEU A 202 6.72 -14.05 17.08
N PHE A 203 6.86 -12.81 16.64
CA PHE A 203 8.01 -12.32 15.89
C PHE A 203 9.07 -11.70 16.83
N SER A 204 10.32 -12.16 16.71
CA SER A 204 11.44 -11.66 17.50
C SER A 204 12.05 -10.41 16.89
N LEU A 205 12.07 -9.31 17.63
CA LEU A 205 12.63 -8.04 17.17
C LEU A 205 14.15 -8.12 16.91
N LYS A 206 14.84 -9.11 17.50
CA LYS A 206 16.25 -9.41 17.24
C LYS A 206 16.52 -9.83 15.79
N LYS A 207 15.50 -10.24 15.04
CA LYS A 207 15.60 -10.51 13.59
C LYS A 207 15.75 -9.24 12.76
N ILE A 208 15.37 -8.08 13.31
CA ILE A 208 15.50 -6.77 12.65
C ILE A 208 16.74 -6.03 13.13
N SER A 209 16.99 -6.02 14.44
CA SER A 209 18.06 -5.24 15.03
C SER A 209 18.47 -5.79 16.39
N ARG A 210 19.75 -5.61 16.76
CA ARG A 210 20.22 -5.85 18.13
C ARG A 210 19.77 -4.75 19.10
N LYS A 211 19.53 -3.53 18.60
CA LYS A 211 18.98 -2.42 19.40
C LYS A 211 17.49 -2.65 19.64
N THR A 212 17.00 -2.28 20.82
CA THR A 212 15.55 -2.24 21.11
C THR A 212 14.93 -1.03 20.40
N PRO A 213 13.77 -1.17 19.72
CA PRO A 213 13.07 -0.02 19.17
C PRO A 213 12.58 0.90 20.30
N SER A 214 12.68 2.21 20.07
CA SER A 214 12.16 3.23 20.98
C SER A 214 10.64 3.25 21.04
N HIS A 215 9.98 2.91 19.93
CA HIS A 215 8.53 2.85 19.81
C HIS A 215 8.15 1.70 18.87
N VAL A 216 7.04 1.02 19.19
CA VAL A 216 6.43 -0.02 18.39
C VAL A 216 4.95 0.31 18.29
N THR A 217 4.49 0.65 17.09
CA THR A 217 3.10 1.05 16.83
C THR A 217 2.53 0.31 15.63
N ASP A 218 1.22 0.21 15.55
CA ASP A 218 0.55 -0.29 14.34
C ASP A 218 0.38 0.81 13.28
N ALA A 219 -0.30 0.49 12.19
CA ALA A 219 -0.52 1.40 11.07
C ALA A 219 -1.38 2.64 11.39
N VAL A 220 -2.18 2.64 12.46
CA VAL A 220 -2.94 3.82 12.90
C VAL A 220 -2.29 4.55 14.08
N GLY A 221 -1.14 4.04 14.57
CA GLY A 221 -0.35 4.66 15.63
C GLY A 221 -0.65 4.14 17.03
N GLN A 222 -1.43 3.06 17.17
CA GLN A 222 -1.64 2.42 18.46
C GLN A 222 -0.37 1.68 18.89
N THR A 223 0.00 1.79 20.16
CA THR A 223 1.15 1.05 20.72
C THR A 223 0.91 -0.45 20.63
N VAL A 224 1.86 -1.17 20.05
CA VAL A 224 1.87 -2.63 19.98
C VAL A 224 2.66 -3.19 21.16
N PRO A 225 2.07 -4.06 22.02
CA PRO A 225 2.76 -4.61 23.16
C PRO A 225 3.99 -5.44 22.77
N VAL A 226 5.13 -5.13 23.40
CA VAL A 226 6.38 -5.91 23.27
C VAL A 226 6.55 -6.75 24.54
N LYS A 227 6.59 -8.08 24.40
CA LYS A 227 6.82 -9.02 25.52
C LYS A 227 8.08 -9.82 25.27
N ALA A 228 9.06 -9.73 26.19
CA ALA A 228 10.36 -10.41 26.08
C ALA A 228 11.06 -10.20 24.71
N GLY A 229 11.00 -8.98 24.16
CA GLY A 229 11.60 -8.63 22.87
C GLY A 229 10.87 -9.22 21.64
N LYS A 230 9.62 -9.66 21.81
CA LYS A 230 8.77 -10.19 20.75
C LYS A 230 7.48 -9.38 20.61
N ILE A 231 6.94 -9.36 19.41
CA ILE A 231 5.61 -8.80 19.09
C ILE A 231 4.71 -9.89 18.51
N SER A 232 3.41 -9.72 18.66
CA SER A 232 2.40 -10.53 17.98
C SER A 232 2.20 -9.95 16.58
N LEU A 233 2.56 -10.71 15.54
CA LEU A 233 2.51 -10.26 14.15
C LEU A 233 1.38 -10.98 13.39
N ASN A 234 0.53 -10.20 12.75
CA ASN A 234 -0.52 -10.64 11.84
C ASN A 234 -0.36 -9.90 10.49
N ASN A 235 -1.40 -9.90 9.65
CA ASN A 235 -1.36 -9.24 8.35
C ASN A 235 -1.40 -7.69 8.42
N PHE A 236 -1.65 -7.13 9.60
CA PHE A 236 -1.69 -5.70 9.85
C PHE A 236 -0.27 -5.14 10.06
N PRO A 237 0.12 -4.06 9.36
CA PRO A 237 1.47 -3.52 9.47
C PRO A 237 1.83 -2.96 10.85
N VAL A 238 3.06 -3.26 11.28
CA VAL A 238 3.67 -2.74 12.53
C VAL A 238 4.92 -1.94 12.19
N PHE A 239 5.02 -0.74 12.76
CA PHE A 239 6.14 0.19 12.65
C PHE A 239 7.05 0.07 13.88
N LEU A 240 8.34 -0.12 13.64
CA LEU A 240 9.41 -0.19 14.62
C LEU A 240 10.36 1.00 14.43
N ARG A 241 10.57 1.81 15.47
CA ARG A 241 11.34 3.05 15.38
C ARG A 241 12.63 2.96 16.18
N PHE A 242 13.78 3.12 15.52
CA PHE A 242 15.10 3.05 16.13
C PHE A 242 15.82 4.40 15.97
N GLY A 243 16.08 5.09 17.08
CA GLY A 243 16.93 6.26 17.08
C GLY A 243 18.35 5.93 16.60
N PHE A 244 19.01 6.88 15.95
CA PHE A 244 20.40 6.72 15.53
C PHE A 244 21.35 6.63 16.73
#